data_AF-A0AAN6Y3A2-F1
#
_entry.id   AF-A0AAN6Y3A2-F1
#
_cell.length_a   1.000
_cell.length_b   1.000
_cell.length_c   1.000
_cell.angle_alpha   90.00
_cell.angle_beta   90.00
_cell.angle_gamma   90.00
#
_symmetry.space_group_name_H-M   'P 1'
#
loop_
_entity.id
_entity.type
_entity.pdbx_description
1 polymer ?
#
loop_
_entity_poly.entity_id
_entity_poly.type
_entity_poly.pdbx_seq_one_letter_code
_entity_poly.pdbx_strand_id
1 'polypeptide(L)'
;MIASHLLAAGLFVASTLAAPLEPNSTSQCPEARYWSLRNFHRACEGSNCDYRFYIAELFENTSDGVIYKKIITPCHFVVSGKALGTPGNQTNFSSAKCLPENDGKESFRVNGRWYTDGSLYIEVLKDVKTSQLISWLFGVQTYSAIFWYQDSELVHGTAPERIAMPSPYEPDFAGMQHPKMVRDELESENDDGYWQIKNMNRAYIARSKATSIWFDIILADGTKEYCHVGLINSHPDTSFSHKQCNPYPVESPFTVSWGYSAVDDGAVMTLCNPTTRKYAVFGWDGINKQQNLGGSGKMPVHKGDC
;
A
#
# COMPACT_ATOMS: atom_id res chain seq x y z
N MET A 1 35.71 56.14 64.65
CA MET A 1 34.59 55.20 64.35
C MET A 1 33.55 55.98 63.55
N ILE A 2 33.53 55.85 62.23
CA ILE A 2 32.48 56.39 61.37
C ILE A 2 32.16 55.30 60.33
N ALA A 3 30.89 54.93 60.30
CA ALA A 3 30.33 53.80 59.57
C ALA A 3 30.28 54.08 58.06
N SER A 4 30.65 53.08 57.25
CA SER A 4 30.43 53.07 55.80
C SER A 4 29.18 52.24 55.49
N HIS A 5 28.14 52.91 54.99
CA HIS A 5 26.94 52.26 54.46
C HIS A 5 27.15 51.93 52.97
N LEU A 6 27.19 50.64 52.65
CA LEU A 6 27.13 50.11 51.29
C LEU A 6 25.65 49.95 50.89
N LEU A 7 25.20 50.80 49.97
CA LEU A 7 23.93 50.70 49.26
C LEU A 7 24.15 49.78 48.04
N ALA A 8 23.59 48.58 48.08
CA ALA A 8 23.53 47.69 46.92
C ALA A 8 22.19 47.90 46.21
N ALA A 9 22.23 48.55 45.04
CA ALA A 9 21.08 48.67 44.14
C ALA A 9 20.98 47.39 43.29
N GLY A 10 19.93 46.59 43.52
CA GLY A 10 19.62 45.42 42.71
C GLY A 10 18.91 45.81 41.41
N LEU A 11 19.54 45.50 40.27
CA LEU A 11 18.90 45.53 38.95
C LEU A 11 18.09 44.24 38.76
N PHE A 12 16.77 44.35 38.70
CA PHE A 12 15.89 43.30 38.17
C PHE A 12 15.79 43.46 36.65
N VAL A 13 16.40 42.56 35.90
CA VAL A 13 16.20 42.41 34.46
C VAL A 13 14.97 41.52 34.25
N ALA A 14 13.87 42.09 33.81
CA ALA A 14 12.68 41.34 33.42
C ALA A 14 12.91 40.69 32.04
N SER A 15 13.24 39.40 32.03
CA SER A 15 13.29 38.60 30.81
C SER A 15 11.86 38.26 30.37
N THR A 16 11.33 38.98 29.37
CA THR A 16 10.09 38.59 28.70
C THR A 16 10.39 37.37 27.82
N LEU A 17 10.01 36.18 28.28
CA LEU A 17 10.00 34.96 27.46
C LEU A 17 8.95 35.16 26.36
N ALA A 18 9.41 35.52 25.16
CA ALA A 18 8.60 35.43 23.96
C ALA A 18 8.20 33.96 23.78
N ALA A 19 6.90 33.68 23.75
CA ALA A 19 6.41 32.35 23.43
C ALA A 19 6.95 31.95 22.04
N PRO A 20 7.47 30.71 21.88
CA PRO A 20 7.87 30.23 20.57
C PRO A 20 6.65 30.28 19.67
N LEU A 21 6.74 31.06 18.59
CA LEU A 21 5.78 30.99 17.49
C LEU A 21 5.79 29.53 17.02
N GLU A 22 4.69 28.81 17.28
CA GLU A 22 4.49 27.48 16.71
C GLU A 22 4.68 27.61 15.19
N PRO A 23 5.58 26.83 14.58
CA PRO A 23 5.76 26.88 13.14
C PRO A 23 4.42 26.54 12.51
N ASN A 24 3.80 27.52 11.86
CA ASN A 24 2.69 27.31 10.94
C ASN A 24 3.09 26.15 10.03
N SER A 25 2.41 25.02 10.19
CA SER A 25 2.57 23.83 9.36
C SER A 25 2.12 24.19 7.95
N THR A 26 3.03 24.78 7.19
CA THR A 26 2.86 25.13 5.79
C THR A 26 2.47 23.86 5.05
N SER A 27 1.27 23.91 4.48
CA SER A 27 0.56 22.84 3.77
C SER A 27 1.49 21.79 3.16
N GLN A 28 1.56 20.64 3.83
CA GLN A 28 1.93 19.39 3.22
C GLN A 28 0.96 19.18 2.05
N CYS A 29 1.47 19.08 0.82
CA CYS A 29 0.65 18.65 -0.30
C CYS A 29 -0.10 17.40 0.15
N PRO A 30 -1.44 17.32 0.05
CA PRO A 30 -2.13 16.10 0.41
C PRO A 30 -1.60 15.04 -0.53
N GLU A 31 -0.77 14.13 -0.04
CA GLU A 31 -0.29 13.01 -0.83
C GLU A 31 -1.55 12.24 -1.26
N ALA A 32 -1.63 11.88 -2.55
CA ALA A 32 -2.74 11.08 -3.04
C ALA A 32 -2.83 9.81 -2.19
N ARG A 33 -3.97 9.60 -1.52
CA ARG A 33 -4.14 8.45 -0.63
C ARG A 33 -4.28 7.15 -1.41
N TYR A 34 -4.77 7.23 -2.64
CA TYR A 34 -4.96 6.08 -3.51
C TYR A 34 -4.69 6.44 -4.96
N TRP A 35 -4.18 5.47 -5.72
CA TRP A 35 -4.11 5.52 -7.16
C TRP A 35 -5.08 4.50 -7.74
N SER A 36 -5.62 4.80 -8.92
CA SER A 36 -6.50 3.90 -9.64
C SER A 36 -6.09 3.76 -11.10
N LEU A 37 -6.16 2.53 -11.62
CA LEU A 37 -6.03 2.25 -13.04
C LEU A 37 -7.42 2.13 -13.66
N ARG A 38 -7.71 3.03 -14.61
CA ARG A 38 -9.01 3.13 -15.28
C ARG A 38 -8.90 2.83 -16.76
N ASN A 39 -9.97 2.26 -17.31
CA ASN A 39 -10.10 1.90 -18.72
C ASN A 39 -8.87 1.13 -19.22
N PHE A 40 -8.41 0.17 -18.42
CA PHE A 40 -7.22 -0.59 -18.76
C PHE A 40 -7.49 -1.42 -20.00
N HIS A 41 -6.70 -1.18 -21.04
CA HIS A 41 -6.77 -1.86 -22.32
C HIS A 41 -5.41 -2.47 -22.69
N ARG A 42 -5.40 -3.75 -23.06
CA ARG A 42 -4.23 -4.49 -23.53
C ARG A 42 -4.58 -5.20 -24.83
N ALA A 43 -3.99 -4.79 -25.94
CA ALA A 43 -4.16 -5.43 -27.24
C ALA A 43 -2.83 -5.99 -27.72
N CYS A 44 -2.79 -7.28 -28.03
CA CYS A 44 -1.56 -7.98 -28.39
C CYS A 44 -1.63 -8.60 -29.78
N GLU A 45 -0.62 -8.33 -30.60
CA GLU A 45 -0.46 -8.87 -31.95
C GLU A 45 0.94 -9.49 -32.08
N GLY A 46 1.00 -10.82 -31.99
CA GLY A 46 2.26 -11.58 -31.99
C GLY A 46 3.15 -11.24 -30.80
N SER A 47 4.32 -10.65 -31.09
CA SER A 47 5.29 -10.24 -30.06
C SER A 47 5.06 -8.84 -29.51
N ASN A 48 4.09 -8.07 -30.00
CA ASN A 48 3.84 -6.70 -29.55
C ASN A 48 2.54 -6.61 -28.75
N CYS A 49 2.56 -5.86 -27.65
CA CYS A 49 1.35 -5.49 -26.91
C CYS A 49 1.27 -3.98 -26.70
N ASP A 50 0.14 -3.42 -27.08
CA ASP A 50 -0.25 -2.04 -26.84
C ASP A 50 -1.03 -1.96 -25.52
N TYR A 51 -0.54 -1.14 -24.59
CA TYR A 51 -1.14 -0.89 -23.29
C TYR A 51 -1.70 0.53 -23.24
N ARG A 52 -2.99 0.69 -22.90
CA ARG A 52 -3.65 2.00 -22.73
C ARG A 52 -4.45 2.00 -21.45
N PHE A 53 -4.25 3.00 -20.60
CA PHE A 53 -5.05 3.18 -19.40
C PHE A 53 -4.92 4.62 -18.90
N TYR A 54 -5.70 4.96 -17.88
CA TYR A 54 -5.55 6.20 -17.15
C TYR A 54 -5.16 5.93 -15.71
N ILE A 55 -4.19 6.68 -15.21
CA ILE A 55 -3.82 6.69 -13.80
C ILE A 55 -4.58 7.83 -13.14
N ALA A 56 -5.44 7.51 -12.18
CA ALA A 56 -6.19 8.48 -11.40
C ALA A 56 -5.63 8.58 -9.99
N GLU A 57 -5.12 9.76 -9.61
CA GLU A 57 -4.75 10.06 -8.22
C GLU A 57 -6.00 10.50 -7.46
N LEU A 58 -6.33 9.79 -6.38
CA LEU A 58 -7.51 10.02 -5.54
C LEU A 58 -7.08 10.63 -4.21
N PHE A 59 -7.66 11.77 -3.86
CA PHE A 59 -7.39 12.49 -2.63
C PHE A 59 -8.64 12.48 -1.75
N GLU A 60 -8.51 12.06 -0.50
CA GLU A 60 -9.58 12.10 0.50
C GLU A 60 -9.53 13.43 1.24
N ASN A 61 -10.64 14.17 1.26
CA ASN A 61 -10.74 15.35 2.10
C ASN A 61 -10.98 14.93 3.55
N THR A 62 -10.06 15.30 4.43
CA THR A 62 -10.07 14.94 5.85
C THR A 62 -11.22 15.55 6.65
N SER A 63 -11.89 16.60 6.15
CA SER A 63 -13.02 17.20 6.84
C SER A 63 -14.35 16.47 6.61
N ASP A 64 -14.54 15.91 5.40
CA ASP A 64 -15.87 15.46 4.95
C ASP A 64 -15.87 13.99 4.45
N GLY A 65 -14.72 13.35 4.35
CA GLY A 65 -14.56 11.99 3.82
C GLY A 65 -14.83 11.87 2.31
N VAL A 66 -15.00 12.99 1.61
CA VAL A 66 -15.32 13.00 0.18
C VAL A 66 -14.04 13.13 -0.66
N ILE A 67 -13.97 12.33 -1.73
CA ILE A 67 -12.82 12.24 -2.64
C ILE A 67 -12.94 13.36 -3.69
N TYR A 68 -12.07 14.39 -3.64
CA TYR A 68 -12.30 15.64 -4.37
C TYR A 68 -11.30 16.02 -5.46
N LYS A 69 -10.29 15.21 -5.75
CA LYS A 69 -9.41 15.53 -6.87
C LYS A 69 -9.03 14.26 -7.60
N LYS A 70 -9.09 14.34 -8.92
CA LYS A 70 -8.78 13.26 -9.84
C LYS A 70 -7.85 13.84 -10.88
N ILE A 71 -6.55 13.79 -10.63
CA ILE A 71 -5.58 14.00 -11.71
C ILE A 71 -5.62 12.72 -12.52
N ILE A 72 -5.97 12.84 -13.80
CA ILE A 72 -6.08 11.70 -14.72
C ILE A 72 -4.91 11.80 -15.68
N THR A 73 -3.92 10.93 -15.54
CA THR A 73 -2.79 10.88 -16.45
C THR A 73 -3.00 9.75 -17.46
N PRO A 74 -3.10 10.04 -18.77
CA PRO A 74 -3.15 9.00 -19.78
C PRO A 74 -1.80 8.26 -19.82
N CYS A 75 -1.85 6.94 -19.89
CA CYS A 75 -0.68 6.10 -20.06
C CYS A 75 -0.87 5.25 -21.31
N HIS A 76 0.06 5.39 -22.26
CA HIS A 76 0.09 4.60 -23.48
C HIS A 76 1.53 4.24 -23.81
N PHE A 77 1.79 2.94 -23.98
CA PHE A 77 3.08 2.43 -24.41
C PHE A 77 2.92 1.07 -25.11
N VAL A 78 3.95 0.67 -25.87
CA VAL A 78 4.01 -0.62 -26.56
C VAL A 78 5.17 -1.42 -26.00
N VAL A 79 4.92 -2.68 -25.65
CA VAL A 79 5.91 -3.65 -25.20
C VAL A 79 6.16 -4.66 -26.31
N SER A 80 7.43 -5.01 -26.55
CA SER A 80 7.81 -6.01 -27.56
C SER A 80 8.61 -7.16 -26.95
N GLY A 81 8.07 -8.37 -27.04
CA GLY A 81 8.74 -9.63 -26.67
C GLY A 81 9.72 -10.15 -27.72
N LYS A 82 9.89 -9.45 -28.85
CA LYS A 82 10.67 -9.94 -30.00
C LYS A 82 12.12 -10.26 -29.65
N ALA A 83 12.75 -9.46 -28.79
CA ALA A 83 14.13 -9.68 -28.36
C ALA A 83 14.31 -10.96 -27.52
N LEU A 84 13.24 -11.41 -26.86
CA LEU A 84 13.22 -12.59 -26.00
C LEU A 84 12.57 -13.81 -26.68
N GLY A 85 12.03 -13.65 -27.89
CA GLY A 85 11.26 -14.69 -28.57
C GLY A 85 9.95 -15.03 -27.87
N THR A 86 9.43 -14.14 -27.02
CA THR A 86 8.20 -14.35 -26.25
C THR A 86 7.01 -13.67 -26.91
N PRO A 87 5.78 -14.21 -26.75
CA PRO A 87 4.55 -13.48 -27.03
C PRO A 87 4.52 -12.16 -26.26
N GLY A 88 3.96 -11.10 -26.87
CA GLY A 88 3.93 -9.79 -26.22
C GLY A 88 3.20 -9.83 -24.87
N ASN A 89 2.15 -10.64 -24.75
CA ASN A 89 1.33 -10.75 -23.54
C ASN A 89 2.04 -11.49 -22.40
N GLN A 90 3.16 -12.16 -22.72
CA GLN A 90 4.01 -12.91 -21.80
C GLN A 90 5.38 -12.21 -21.61
N THR A 91 5.43 -10.90 -21.85
CA THR A 91 6.68 -10.13 -21.80
C THR A 91 6.71 -9.22 -20.59
N ASN A 92 7.80 -9.32 -19.83
CA ASN A 92 8.09 -8.38 -18.74
C ASN A 92 8.64 -7.07 -19.30
N PHE A 93 8.32 -5.96 -18.65
CA PHE A 93 8.80 -4.64 -19.02
C PHE A 93 9.09 -3.80 -17.78
N SER A 94 10.01 -2.85 -17.92
CA SER A 94 10.38 -1.96 -16.85
C SER A 94 10.53 -0.53 -17.36
N SER A 95 10.21 0.43 -16.50
CA SER A 95 10.34 1.86 -16.76
C SER A 95 9.66 2.33 -18.04
N ALA A 96 8.54 1.70 -18.42
CA ALA A 96 7.72 2.19 -19.52
C ALA A 96 7.16 3.57 -19.14
N LYS A 97 7.48 4.60 -19.92
CA LYS A 97 7.06 5.96 -19.62
C LYS A 97 5.62 6.15 -20.11
N CYS A 98 4.75 6.64 -19.25
CA CYS A 98 3.47 7.18 -19.71
C CYS A 98 3.76 8.44 -20.54
N LEU A 99 3.17 8.53 -21.74
CA LEU A 99 3.32 9.70 -22.61
C LEU A 99 2.89 10.96 -21.83
N PRO A 100 3.72 12.03 -21.79
CA PRO A 100 3.35 13.23 -21.07
C PRO A 100 2.17 13.92 -21.77
N GLU A 101 1.25 14.44 -20.96
CA GLU A 101 0.22 15.35 -21.43
C GLU A 101 0.86 16.72 -21.68
N ASN A 102 1.37 16.95 -22.90
CA ASN A 102 1.84 18.20 -23.52
C ASN A 102 2.87 19.11 -22.80
N ASP A 103 3.06 19.03 -21.48
CA ASP A 103 3.72 20.07 -20.69
C ASP A 103 5.02 19.60 -20.00
N GLY A 104 5.46 18.37 -20.26
CA GLY A 104 6.73 17.83 -19.74
C GLY A 104 6.81 17.74 -18.20
N LYS A 105 5.68 17.87 -17.49
CA LYS A 105 5.60 17.82 -16.04
C LYS A 105 5.03 16.48 -15.61
N GLU A 106 5.85 15.72 -14.90
CA GLU A 106 5.53 14.48 -14.19
C GLU A 106 5.11 13.31 -15.09
N SER A 107 6.08 12.49 -15.49
CA SER A 107 5.79 11.21 -16.15
C SER A 107 5.74 10.11 -15.10
N PHE A 108 4.58 9.46 -14.96
CA PHE A 108 4.54 8.13 -14.36
C PHE A 108 5.42 7.17 -15.17
N ARG A 109 6.07 6.26 -14.46
CA ARG A 109 6.76 5.11 -15.04
C ARG A 109 5.97 3.86 -14.68
N VAL A 110 6.00 2.85 -15.54
CA VAL A 110 5.24 1.63 -15.37
C VAL A 110 6.17 0.45 -15.55
N ASN A 111 6.19 -0.41 -14.55
CA ASN A 111 6.76 -1.75 -14.65
C ASN A 111 5.62 -2.74 -14.85
N GLY A 112 5.91 -3.82 -15.57
CA GLY A 112 4.97 -4.91 -15.68
C GLY A 112 5.66 -6.25 -15.73
N ARG A 113 5.03 -7.23 -15.09
CA ARG A 113 5.53 -8.59 -15.04
C ARG A 113 4.39 -9.55 -15.34
N TRP A 114 4.62 -10.45 -16.27
CA TRP A 114 3.74 -11.58 -16.53
C TRP A 114 4.26 -12.82 -15.81
N TYR A 115 3.34 -13.63 -15.31
CA TYR A 115 3.64 -14.90 -14.65
C TYR A 115 2.99 -16.07 -15.40
N THR A 116 3.58 -17.25 -15.22
CA THR A 116 3.16 -18.48 -15.91
C THR A 116 1.78 -18.98 -15.52
N ASP A 117 1.20 -18.48 -14.42
CA ASP A 117 -0.18 -18.74 -14.02
C ASP A 117 -1.21 -17.88 -14.80
N GLY A 118 -0.74 -17.05 -15.72
CA GLY A 118 -1.58 -16.15 -16.51
C GLY A 118 -1.85 -14.81 -15.83
N SER A 119 -1.16 -14.48 -14.73
CA SER A 119 -1.33 -13.19 -14.09
C SER A 119 -0.41 -12.10 -14.68
N LEU A 120 -0.92 -10.87 -14.67
CA LEU A 120 -0.24 -9.65 -15.05
C LEU A 120 -0.19 -8.70 -13.86
N TYR A 121 1.03 -8.39 -13.45
CA TYR A 121 1.36 -7.37 -12.48
C TYR A 121 1.69 -6.06 -13.19
N ILE A 122 1.11 -4.96 -12.72
CA ILE A 122 1.41 -3.60 -13.16
C ILE A 122 1.78 -2.78 -11.94
N GLU A 123 3.00 -2.28 -11.90
CA GLU A 123 3.47 -1.34 -10.89
C GLU A 123 3.61 0.03 -11.52
N VAL A 124 2.86 0.98 -10.98
CA VAL A 124 2.94 2.38 -11.36
C VAL A 124 3.92 3.05 -10.41
N LEU A 125 4.80 3.87 -10.95
CA LEU A 125 5.82 4.62 -10.23
C LEU A 125 5.63 6.11 -10.49
N LYS A 126 5.67 6.93 -9.44
CA LYS A 126 5.67 8.39 -9.54
C LYS A 126 6.84 8.97 -8.78
N ASP A 127 7.66 9.75 -9.48
CA ASP A 127 8.74 10.51 -8.88
C ASP A 127 8.17 11.82 -8.34
N VAL A 128 8.17 11.99 -7.02
CA VAL A 128 7.70 13.21 -6.36
C VAL A 128 8.90 14.08 -6.01
N LYS A 129 8.92 15.29 -6.55
CA LYS A 129 9.94 16.28 -6.19
C LYS A 129 9.57 16.92 -4.86
N THR A 130 10.30 16.58 -3.80
CA THR A 130 10.15 17.22 -2.50
C THR A 130 10.48 18.71 -2.62
N SER A 131 9.67 19.57 -1.99
CA SER A 131 9.80 21.03 -2.01
C SER A 131 11.25 21.54 -1.81
N GLN A 132 11.62 22.56 -2.59
CA GLN A 132 12.99 22.98 -2.92
C GLN A 132 13.92 23.32 -1.75
N LEU A 133 13.40 23.62 -0.56
CA LEU A 133 14.24 24.06 0.56
C LEU A 133 15.16 22.95 1.10
N ILE A 134 14.83 21.68 0.87
CA ILE A 134 15.60 20.53 1.38
C ILE A 134 15.84 19.45 0.32
N SER A 135 15.52 19.73 -0.95
CA SER A 135 15.66 18.78 -2.08
C SER A 135 17.10 18.29 -2.29
N TRP A 136 18.10 19.11 -1.95
CA TRP A 136 19.51 18.73 -2.03
C TRP A 136 19.94 17.74 -0.94
N LEU A 137 19.18 17.62 0.16
CA LEU A 137 19.45 16.68 1.25
C LEU A 137 18.65 15.38 1.14
N PHE A 138 17.42 15.43 0.61
CA PHE A 138 16.49 14.29 0.68
C PHE A 138 16.17 13.60 -0.65
N GLY A 139 16.82 13.99 -1.76
CA GLY A 139 16.70 13.28 -3.04
C GLY A 139 15.28 13.31 -3.65
N VAL A 140 15.10 12.59 -4.75
CA VAL A 140 13.79 12.36 -5.37
C VAL A 140 13.14 11.17 -4.65
N GLN A 141 11.97 11.38 -4.04
CA GLN A 141 11.22 10.26 -3.46
C GLN A 141 10.35 9.64 -4.55
N THR A 142 10.48 8.34 -4.75
CA THR A 142 9.63 7.58 -5.67
C THR A 142 8.54 6.91 -4.85
N TYR A 143 7.30 6.95 -5.33
CA TYR A 143 6.19 6.18 -4.78
C TYR A 143 5.77 5.12 -5.80
N SER A 144 5.30 3.97 -5.32
CA SER A 144 4.81 2.85 -6.13
C SER A 144 3.42 2.42 -5.70
N ALA A 145 2.56 2.09 -6.67
CA ALA A 145 1.30 1.38 -6.41
C ALA A 145 1.18 0.17 -7.34
N ILE A 146 0.69 -0.94 -6.78
CA ILE A 146 0.67 -2.24 -7.44
C ILE A 146 -0.76 -2.61 -7.82
N PHE A 147 -0.94 -3.06 -9.06
CA PHE A 147 -2.19 -3.52 -9.61
C PHE A 147 -2.02 -4.92 -10.20
N TRP A 148 -3.00 -5.79 -9.99
CA TRP A 148 -2.96 -7.18 -10.40
C TRP A 148 -4.17 -7.51 -11.27
N TYR A 149 -3.92 -8.31 -12.31
CA TYR A 149 -4.93 -8.80 -13.22
C TYR A 149 -4.67 -10.27 -13.57
N GLN A 150 -5.72 -11.06 -13.72
CA GLN A 150 -5.65 -12.39 -14.32
C GLN A 150 -5.88 -12.30 -15.83
N ASP A 151 -5.27 -13.19 -16.61
CA ASP A 151 -5.45 -13.21 -18.08
C ASP A 151 -6.93 -13.38 -18.45
N SER A 152 -7.72 -14.08 -17.62
CA SER A 152 -9.18 -14.20 -17.75
C SER A 152 -9.90 -12.84 -17.68
N GLU A 153 -9.38 -11.89 -16.90
CA GLU A 153 -9.90 -10.52 -16.82
C GLU A 153 -9.49 -9.67 -18.03
N LEU A 154 -8.52 -10.13 -18.81
CA LEU A 154 -7.94 -9.42 -19.95
C LEU A 154 -8.34 -10.02 -21.31
N VAL A 155 -9.20 -11.05 -21.33
CA VAL A 155 -9.57 -11.81 -22.55
C VAL A 155 -10.21 -10.92 -23.62
N HIS A 156 -10.92 -9.88 -23.23
CA HIS A 156 -11.52 -8.91 -24.16
C HIS A 156 -10.64 -7.68 -24.39
N GLY A 157 -9.39 -7.76 -23.96
CA GLY A 157 -8.45 -6.66 -23.99
C GLY A 157 -8.80 -5.53 -23.04
N THR A 158 -9.82 -5.63 -22.19
CA THR A 158 -10.20 -4.59 -21.21
C THR A 158 -10.24 -5.16 -19.79
N ALA A 159 -9.71 -4.45 -18.81
CA ALA A 159 -9.74 -4.87 -17.40
C ALA A 159 -10.62 -3.96 -16.53
N PRO A 160 -11.16 -4.47 -15.40
CA PRO A 160 -11.89 -3.65 -14.44
C PRO A 160 -11.00 -2.57 -13.82
N GLU A 161 -11.63 -1.49 -13.34
CA GLU A 161 -10.93 -0.47 -12.55
C GLU A 161 -10.38 -1.09 -11.27
N ARG A 162 -9.10 -0.82 -10.96
CA ARG A 162 -8.45 -1.24 -9.72
C ARG A 162 -7.97 -0.01 -8.96
N ILE A 163 -7.97 -0.10 -7.63
CA ILE A 163 -7.52 0.96 -6.71
C ILE A 163 -6.45 0.37 -5.81
N ALA A 164 -5.34 1.08 -5.62
CA ALA A 164 -4.24 0.69 -4.77
C ALA A 164 -3.73 1.90 -3.98
N MET A 165 -3.20 1.66 -2.78
CA MET A 165 -2.55 2.70 -1.98
C MET A 165 -1.08 2.81 -2.42
N PRO A 166 -0.58 4.00 -2.82
CA PRO A 166 0.83 4.18 -3.11
C PRO A 166 1.66 4.10 -1.82
N SER A 167 2.83 3.46 -1.88
CA SER A 167 3.82 3.42 -0.81
C SER A 167 5.16 3.99 -1.31
N PRO A 168 6.08 4.41 -0.42
CA PRO A 168 7.46 4.71 -0.81
C PRO A 168 8.05 3.52 -1.58
N TYR A 169 8.71 3.81 -2.70
CA TYR A 169 9.34 2.81 -3.56
C TYR A 169 10.71 2.46 -2.98
N GLU A 170 10.91 1.17 -2.72
CA GLU A 170 12.18 0.61 -2.31
C GLU A 170 12.84 -0.05 -3.53
N PRO A 171 14.00 0.44 -4.01
CA PRO A 171 14.59 0.03 -5.29
C PRO A 171 15.11 -1.42 -5.34
N ASP A 172 14.82 -2.27 -4.37
CA ASP A 172 15.51 -3.54 -4.17
C ASP A 172 14.58 -4.76 -4.18
N PHE A 173 13.97 -5.05 -5.34
CA PHE A 173 13.24 -6.31 -5.57
C PHE A 173 13.45 -6.93 -6.95
N ALA A 174 14.63 -6.73 -7.56
CA ALA A 174 15.04 -7.47 -8.76
C ALA A 174 15.13 -9.01 -8.55
N GLY A 175 15.00 -9.49 -7.31
CA GLY A 175 15.00 -10.91 -6.94
C GLY A 175 13.72 -11.43 -6.26
N MET A 176 12.66 -10.63 -6.08
CA MET A 176 11.40 -11.18 -5.57
C MET A 176 10.75 -12.05 -6.66
N GLN A 177 11.01 -13.36 -6.60
CA GLN A 177 10.05 -14.35 -7.08
C GLN A 177 8.83 -14.22 -6.17
N HIS A 178 7.73 -13.68 -6.68
CA HIS A 178 6.49 -13.71 -5.92
C HIS A 178 6.01 -15.16 -5.75
N PRO A 179 5.33 -15.44 -4.63
CA PRO A 179 4.76 -16.75 -4.37
C PRO A 179 3.80 -17.09 -5.49
N LYS A 180 4.22 -18.03 -6.31
CA LYS A 180 3.35 -18.87 -7.12
C LYS A 180 2.17 -19.22 -6.21
N MET A 181 0.94 -18.87 -6.57
CA MET A 181 -0.26 -19.44 -5.97
C MET A 181 -0.31 -20.93 -6.37
N VAL A 182 0.67 -21.71 -5.89
CA VAL A 182 0.61 -23.15 -6.00
C VAL A 182 -0.27 -23.59 -4.88
N ARG A 183 -1.44 -24.05 -5.29
CA ARG A 183 -2.26 -24.93 -4.48
C ARG A 183 -1.51 -26.22 -4.10
N ASP A 184 -0.36 -26.53 -4.70
CA ASP A 184 0.44 -27.71 -4.35
C ASP A 184 1.95 -27.41 -4.45
N GLU A 185 2.65 -27.53 -3.32
CA GLU A 185 4.09 -27.83 -3.20
C GLU A 185 5.07 -26.97 -4.04
N LEU A 186 5.66 -25.97 -3.39
CA LEU A 186 7.05 -25.63 -3.65
C LEU A 186 7.73 -25.23 -2.34
N GLU A 187 8.49 -26.19 -1.81
CA GLU A 187 9.53 -25.99 -0.81
C GLU A 187 10.60 -25.06 -1.40
N SER A 188 10.44 -23.76 -1.19
CA SER A 188 11.46 -22.76 -1.49
C SER A 188 12.30 -22.53 -0.22
N GLU A 189 13.62 -22.68 -0.36
CA GLU A 189 14.68 -22.55 0.66
C GLU A 189 14.80 -21.19 1.36
N ASN A 190 13.78 -20.32 1.33
CA ASN A 190 13.71 -19.18 2.23
C ASN A 190 13.02 -19.62 3.52
N ASP A 191 13.83 -20.09 4.48
CA ASP A 191 13.47 -20.57 5.82
C ASP A 191 12.88 -19.48 6.75
N ASP A 192 12.20 -18.48 6.17
CA ASP A 192 11.49 -17.46 6.96
C ASP A 192 10.13 -17.93 7.47
N GLY A 193 9.72 -19.13 7.03
CA GLY A 193 8.52 -19.85 7.47
C GLY A 193 7.29 -19.48 6.65
N TYR A 194 6.14 -20.00 7.09
CA TYR A 194 4.84 -19.64 6.56
C TYR A 194 3.94 -19.18 7.70
N TRP A 195 3.01 -18.29 7.37
CA TRP A 195 1.88 -17.95 8.23
C TRP A 195 0.59 -18.40 7.56
N GLN A 196 -0.39 -18.80 8.35
CA GLN A 196 -1.72 -19.13 7.86
C GLN A 196 -2.78 -18.44 8.72
N ILE A 197 -3.82 -17.93 8.09
CA ILE A 197 -5.00 -17.40 8.77
C ILE A 197 -6.04 -18.50 8.87
N LYS A 198 -6.62 -18.71 10.04
CA LYS A 198 -7.78 -19.59 10.26
C LYS A 198 -8.90 -18.81 10.92
N ASN A 199 -10.13 -19.26 10.69
CA ASN A 199 -11.34 -18.72 11.33
C ASN A 199 -11.44 -17.19 11.18
N MET A 200 -11.17 -16.68 9.97
CA MET A 200 -11.34 -15.28 9.64
C MET A 200 -12.81 -14.90 9.69
N ASN A 201 -13.14 -14.02 10.63
CA ASN A 201 -14.49 -13.53 10.83
C ASN A 201 -14.49 -12.00 10.85
N ARG A 202 -15.62 -11.44 10.40
CA ARG A 202 -15.88 -10.02 10.37
C ARG A 202 -17.34 -9.79 10.74
N ALA A 203 -17.59 -8.91 11.70
CA ALA A 203 -18.94 -8.50 12.08
C ALA A 203 -19.08 -6.99 12.18
N TYR A 204 -20.22 -6.49 11.70
CA TYR A 204 -20.66 -5.12 11.92
C TYR A 204 -21.58 -5.05 13.13
N ILE A 205 -21.24 -4.19 14.08
CA ILE A 205 -22.05 -3.92 15.26
C ILE A 205 -22.78 -2.59 15.03
N ALA A 206 -24.01 -2.68 14.52
CA ALA A 206 -24.80 -1.51 14.13
C ALA A 206 -24.98 -0.48 15.25
N ARG A 207 -25.16 -0.94 16.50
CA ARG A 207 -25.36 -0.06 17.67
C ARG A 207 -24.16 0.87 17.93
N SER A 208 -22.95 0.37 17.76
CA SER A 208 -21.71 1.12 17.99
C SER A 208 -21.07 1.62 16.70
N LYS A 209 -21.71 1.36 15.55
CA LYS A 209 -21.16 1.60 14.20
C LYS A 209 -19.72 1.11 14.09
N ALA A 210 -19.45 -0.08 14.62
CA ALA A 210 -18.10 -0.62 14.68
C ALA A 210 -17.98 -1.89 13.85
N THR A 211 -16.84 -2.06 13.19
CA THR A 211 -16.46 -3.32 12.56
C THR A 211 -15.47 -4.03 13.46
N SER A 212 -15.72 -5.31 13.71
CA SER A 212 -14.80 -6.20 14.41
C SER A 212 -14.33 -7.25 13.42
N ILE A 213 -13.01 -7.47 13.39
CA ILE A 213 -12.35 -8.53 12.62
C ILE A 213 -11.59 -9.40 13.62
N TRP A 214 -11.74 -10.72 13.50
CA TRP A 214 -10.97 -11.65 14.32
C TRP A 214 -10.61 -12.93 13.58
N PHE A 215 -9.44 -13.46 13.91
CA PHE A 215 -8.90 -14.66 13.29
C PHE A 215 -7.79 -15.28 14.14
N ASP A 216 -7.38 -16.47 13.75
CA ASP A 216 -6.23 -17.16 14.29
C ASP A 216 -5.06 -17.09 13.29
N ILE A 217 -3.89 -16.70 13.75
CA ILE A 217 -2.60 -16.77 13.05
C ILE A 217 -1.94 -18.09 13.43
N ILE A 218 -1.59 -18.90 12.44
CA ILE A 218 -0.82 -20.13 12.61
C ILE A 218 0.60 -19.85 12.09
N LEU A 219 1.57 -19.91 12.98
CA LEU A 219 2.99 -19.72 12.66
C LEU A 219 3.61 -21.01 12.12
N ALA A 220 4.84 -20.91 11.63
CA ALA A 220 5.54 -22.03 10.99
C ALA A 220 5.76 -23.23 11.92
N ASP A 221 5.98 -22.97 13.21
CA ASP A 221 6.14 -23.96 14.29
C ASP A 221 4.81 -24.55 14.78
N GLY A 222 3.68 -24.14 14.18
CA GLY A 222 2.34 -24.53 14.58
C GLY A 222 1.77 -23.74 15.76
N THR A 223 2.53 -22.78 16.31
CA THR A 223 2.05 -21.86 17.34
C THR A 223 0.85 -21.09 16.80
N LYS A 224 -0.19 -20.98 17.64
CA LYS A 224 -1.44 -20.32 17.32
C LYS A 224 -1.53 -19.01 18.11
N GLU A 225 -1.61 -17.90 17.40
CA GLU A 225 -1.92 -16.59 17.98
C GLU A 225 -3.31 -16.14 17.57
N TYR A 226 -4.08 -15.61 18.51
CA TYR A 226 -5.36 -14.98 18.18
C TYR A 226 -5.13 -13.52 17.82
N CYS A 227 -5.84 -12.98 16.84
CA CYS A 227 -5.85 -11.55 16.53
C CYS A 227 -7.29 -11.05 16.48
N HIS A 228 -7.57 -9.97 17.21
CA HIS A 228 -8.81 -9.21 17.11
C HIS A 228 -8.51 -7.73 16.91
N VAL A 229 -9.16 -7.13 15.92
CA VAL A 229 -9.11 -5.70 15.59
C VAL A 229 -10.52 -5.13 15.62
N GLY A 230 -10.73 -4.13 16.48
CA GLY A 230 -11.96 -3.36 16.56
C GLY A 230 -11.79 -1.98 15.95
N LEU A 231 -12.70 -1.58 15.07
CA LEU A 231 -12.69 -0.32 14.34
C LEU A 231 -13.97 0.46 14.65
N ILE A 232 -13.87 1.52 15.45
CA ILE A 232 -15.00 2.38 15.80
C ILE A 232 -15.36 3.28 14.62
N ASN A 233 -16.65 3.56 14.41
CA ASN A 233 -17.16 4.39 13.32
C ASN A 233 -16.71 3.89 11.93
N SER A 234 -16.68 2.58 11.74
CA SER A 234 -16.26 1.95 10.49
C SER A 234 -17.33 0.99 9.99
N HIS A 235 -17.41 0.84 8.67
CA HIS A 235 -18.24 -0.16 8.02
C HIS A 235 -17.36 -1.34 7.55
N PRO A 236 -17.89 -2.56 7.35
CA PRO A 236 -17.07 -3.71 7.02
C PRO A 236 -16.23 -3.58 5.75
N ASP A 237 -16.68 -2.74 4.82
CA ASP A 237 -15.99 -2.37 3.57
C ASP A 237 -14.93 -1.27 3.75
N THR A 238 -14.61 -0.89 4.99
CA THR A 238 -13.60 0.14 5.25
C THR A 238 -12.20 -0.46 5.27
N SER A 239 -11.30 0.12 4.48
CA SER A 239 -9.86 -0.17 4.52
C SER A 239 -9.20 0.47 5.74
N PHE A 240 -8.18 -0.16 6.31
CA PHE A 240 -7.40 0.37 7.42
C PHE A 240 -5.95 -0.14 7.35
N SER A 241 -5.04 0.51 8.08
CA SER A 241 -3.64 0.11 8.15
C SER A 241 -3.12 0.10 9.59
N HIS A 242 -2.11 -0.73 9.82
CA HIS A 242 -1.28 -0.77 11.03
C HIS A 242 -2.08 -0.85 12.34
N LYS A 243 -3.14 -1.66 12.37
CA LYS A 243 -3.90 -1.89 13.60
C LYS A 243 -3.29 -3.03 14.41
N GLN A 244 -3.00 -2.75 15.67
CA GLN A 244 -2.46 -3.75 16.59
C GLN A 244 -3.46 -4.89 16.82
N CYS A 245 -2.99 -6.14 16.75
CA CYS A 245 -3.75 -7.30 17.19
C CYS A 245 -3.86 -7.31 18.72
N ASN A 246 -5.08 -7.51 19.25
CA ASN A 246 -5.37 -7.60 20.69
C ASN A 246 -4.72 -6.48 21.52
N PRO A 247 -5.15 -5.21 21.35
CA PRO A 247 -4.53 -4.09 22.07
C PRO A 247 -4.65 -4.16 23.60
N TYR A 248 -5.36 -5.15 24.17
CA TYR A 248 -5.48 -5.35 25.62
C TYR A 248 -5.98 -6.77 25.96
N PRO A 249 -5.56 -7.40 27.07
CA PRO A 249 -4.48 -7.01 28.00
C PRO A 249 -3.10 -7.53 27.61
N VAL A 250 -3.01 -8.43 26.63
CA VAL A 250 -1.74 -8.97 26.10
C VAL A 250 -1.64 -8.54 24.66
N GLU A 251 -0.74 -7.61 24.39
CA GLU A 251 -0.45 -7.13 23.04
C GLU A 251 0.20 -8.27 22.24
N SER A 252 -0.47 -8.71 21.18
CA SER A 252 0.18 -9.58 20.19
C SER A 252 1.26 -8.77 19.48
N PRO A 253 2.40 -9.35 19.08
CA PRO A 253 3.44 -8.62 18.34
C PRO A 253 3.01 -8.28 16.90
N PHE A 254 1.79 -8.61 16.48
CA PHE A 254 1.31 -8.44 15.13
C PHE A 254 0.49 -7.16 14.93
N THR A 255 0.67 -6.53 13.78
CA THR A 255 -0.18 -5.49 13.23
C THR A 255 -0.87 -6.00 11.96
N VAL A 256 -2.04 -5.43 11.67
CA VAL A 256 -2.87 -5.80 10.53
C VAL A 256 -3.21 -4.55 9.72
N SER A 257 -3.05 -4.68 8.41
CA SER A 257 -3.60 -3.77 7.42
C SER A 257 -4.61 -4.53 6.55
N TRP A 258 -5.68 -3.86 6.14
CA TRP A 258 -6.78 -4.40 5.37
C TRP A 258 -7.15 -3.45 4.25
N GLY A 259 -7.05 -3.90 3.01
CA GLY A 259 -7.51 -3.19 1.84
C GLY A 259 -8.76 -3.86 1.27
N TYR A 260 -9.87 -3.14 1.19
CA TYR A 260 -11.09 -3.57 0.52
C TYR A 260 -11.23 -2.96 -0.88
N SER A 261 -11.75 -3.74 -1.81
CA SER A 261 -12.14 -3.32 -3.15
C SER A 261 -13.63 -3.59 -3.38
N ALA A 262 -14.39 -2.50 -3.61
CA ALA A 262 -15.82 -2.58 -3.90
C ALA A 262 -16.15 -3.17 -5.27
N VAL A 263 -15.17 -3.19 -6.19
CA VAL A 263 -15.37 -3.59 -7.59
C VAL A 263 -15.60 -5.10 -7.70
N ASP A 264 -14.83 -5.87 -6.94
CA ASP A 264 -14.82 -7.33 -6.94
C ASP A 264 -15.32 -7.94 -5.62
N ASP A 265 -15.72 -7.10 -4.67
CA ASP A 265 -16.04 -7.52 -3.29
C ASP A 265 -14.85 -8.27 -2.65
N GLY A 266 -13.63 -7.89 -3.03
CA GLY A 266 -12.39 -8.51 -2.59
C GLY A 266 -11.72 -7.75 -1.44
N ALA A 267 -10.88 -8.45 -0.68
CA ALA A 267 -9.96 -7.80 0.25
C ALA A 267 -8.61 -8.49 0.34
N VAL A 268 -7.61 -7.67 0.67
CA VAL A 268 -6.24 -8.08 0.94
C VAL A 268 -5.87 -7.68 2.36
N MET A 269 -5.32 -8.61 3.12
CA MET A 269 -4.78 -8.38 4.45
C MET A 269 -3.27 -8.51 4.43
N THR A 270 -2.58 -7.51 4.95
CA THR A 270 -1.16 -7.63 5.29
C THR A 270 -1.06 -7.81 6.80
N LEU A 271 -0.53 -8.95 7.21
CA LEU A 271 -0.17 -9.23 8.60
C LEU A 271 1.32 -8.95 8.76
N CYS A 272 1.70 -8.18 9.78
CA CYS A 272 3.09 -7.81 9.98
C CYS A 272 3.51 -7.98 11.44
N ASN A 273 4.72 -8.47 11.67
CA ASN A 273 5.36 -8.54 12.98
C ASN A 273 6.54 -7.56 12.98
N PRO A 274 6.35 -6.30 13.44
CA PRO A 274 7.40 -5.28 13.43
C PRO A 274 8.63 -5.65 14.24
N THR A 275 8.50 -6.46 15.30
CA THR A 275 9.65 -6.91 16.10
C THR A 275 10.61 -7.76 15.29
N THR A 276 10.08 -8.60 14.41
CA THR A 276 10.88 -9.50 13.56
C THR A 276 11.08 -8.96 12.14
N ARG A 277 10.48 -7.81 11.81
CA ARG A 277 10.44 -7.24 10.44
C ARG A 277 10.01 -8.29 9.43
N LYS A 278 8.90 -8.96 9.73
CA LYS A 278 8.33 -10.02 8.91
C LYS A 278 6.89 -9.71 8.56
N TYR A 279 6.47 -10.02 7.34
CA TYR A 279 5.08 -9.85 6.91
C TYR A 279 4.61 -10.98 6.00
N ALA A 280 3.29 -11.15 5.91
CA ALA A 280 2.63 -12.03 4.95
C ALA A 280 1.35 -11.37 4.44
N VAL A 281 0.96 -11.70 3.20
CA VAL A 281 -0.21 -11.12 2.53
C VAL A 281 -1.24 -12.21 2.24
N PHE A 282 -2.51 -11.93 2.52
CA PHE A 282 -3.62 -12.86 2.41
C PHE A 282 -4.77 -12.20 1.64
N GLY A 283 -5.50 -12.96 0.81
CA GLY A 283 -6.60 -12.44 0.00
C GLY A 283 -7.90 -13.23 0.20
N TRP A 284 -9.03 -12.54 0.07
CA TRP A 284 -10.38 -13.10 0.07
C TRP A 284 -11.27 -12.42 -0.96
N ASP A 285 -12.18 -13.19 -1.53
CA ASP A 285 -13.23 -12.70 -2.43
C ASP A 285 -14.61 -12.79 -1.78
N GLY A 286 -15.54 -11.97 -2.26
CA GLY A 286 -16.94 -12.03 -1.82
C GLY A 286 -17.13 -11.66 -0.35
N ILE A 287 -16.34 -10.74 0.19
CA ILE A 287 -16.24 -10.53 1.64
C ILE A 287 -17.56 -10.05 2.25
N ASN A 288 -18.41 -9.36 1.49
CA ASN A 288 -19.70 -8.87 1.97
C ASN A 288 -20.83 -9.92 1.89
N LYS A 289 -20.56 -11.11 1.35
CA LYS A 289 -21.55 -12.19 1.27
C LYS A 289 -21.70 -12.96 2.58
N GLN A 290 -20.71 -12.90 3.46
CA GLN A 290 -20.68 -13.70 4.69
C GLN A 290 -19.82 -13.05 5.78
N GLN A 291 -20.15 -13.35 7.04
CA GLN A 291 -19.36 -12.90 8.20
C GLN A 291 -18.11 -13.76 8.40
N ASN A 292 -18.19 -15.06 8.11
CA ASN A 292 -17.07 -15.98 8.19
C ASN A 292 -16.43 -16.12 6.81
N LEU A 293 -15.20 -15.64 6.65
CA LEU A 293 -14.42 -15.68 5.42
C LEU A 293 -13.56 -16.95 5.30
N GLY A 294 -13.60 -17.84 6.30
CA GLY A 294 -12.86 -19.09 6.31
C GLY A 294 -11.40 -18.93 6.73
N GLY A 295 -10.50 -19.73 6.16
CA GLY A 295 -9.06 -19.64 6.39
C GLY A 295 -8.31 -19.40 5.08
N SER A 296 -7.06 -18.97 5.19
CA SER A 296 -6.14 -18.90 4.06
C SER A 296 -5.40 -20.23 3.88
N GLY A 297 -4.70 -20.36 2.74
CA GLY A 297 -3.57 -21.27 2.63
C GLY A 297 -2.39 -20.84 3.52
N LYS A 298 -1.34 -21.67 3.53
CA LYS A 298 -0.04 -21.26 4.09
C LYS A 298 0.58 -20.24 3.13
N MET A 299 0.80 -19.02 3.61
CA MET A 299 1.46 -17.96 2.87
C MET A 299 2.89 -17.81 3.35
N PRO A 300 3.87 -17.61 2.45
CA PRO A 300 5.24 -17.39 2.86
C PRO A 300 5.38 -16.09 3.63
N VAL A 301 6.35 -16.08 4.53
CA VAL A 301 6.70 -14.91 5.31
C VAL A 301 7.90 -14.23 4.67
N HIS A 302 7.78 -12.92 4.45
CA HIS A 302 8.81 -12.10 3.85
C HIS A 302 9.47 -11.24 4.93
N LYS A 303 10.80 -11.06 4.86
CA LYS A 303 11.49 -10.01 5.63
C LYS A 303 11.25 -8.65 4.97
N GLY A 304 10.95 -7.63 5.76
CA GLY A 304 10.76 -6.27 5.30
C GLY A 304 10.14 -5.39 6.38
N ASP A 305 10.05 -4.09 6.10
CA ASP A 305 9.33 -3.18 6.97
C ASP A 305 7.82 -3.42 6.89
N CYS A 306 7.20 -3.28 8.07
CA CYS A 306 5.82 -2.88 8.21
C CYS A 306 5.80 -1.35 8.06
#